data_AF-A0A972XPA2-F1
#
_entry.id   AF-A0A972XPA2-F1
#
_cell.length_a   1.000
_cell.length_b   1.000
_cell.length_c   1.000
_cell.angle_alpha   90.00
_cell.angle_beta   90.00
_cell.angle_gamma   90.00
#
_symmetry.space_group_name_H-M   'P 1'
#
loop_
_entity.id
_entity.type
_entity.pdbx_description
1 polymer ?
#
loop_
_entity_poly.entity_id
_entity_poly.type
_entity_poly.pdbx_seq_one_letter_code
_entity_poly.pdbx_strand_id
1 'polypeptide(L)'
;MATRAGIAFMRMLAHLPLPVLRALGAGLGWLLFWVVVPRRRVVLTNLGLCFPDLSADDRDALARQSFVYFAQTWLDRSWLWHGRPEVLAKRLHLHGALHEFDGHAPTIVFSPHFYGLDAGATAINMNIDRDFTSIYSEQSNPLLDQWIKAGRLRFGRVRLFLRSEGVKSNVSALRSGEVLYLLPDMDFSFEGTVFVPFFGVPTATVPSIPRFARLGRAKVISVVPRLTPTGYDVEVMPAWENYPSGDIEADTALVNQHLERFIKTMPAQYYWVHKRFKTRPEGSPSVY
;
A
#
# COMPACT_ATOMS: atom_id res chain seq x y z
N MET A 1 8.81 23.12 15.47
CA MET A 1 8.88 24.05 14.31
C MET A 1 9.07 23.31 12.98
N ALA A 2 10.01 22.35 12.89
CA ALA A 2 10.27 21.59 11.65
C ALA A 2 9.02 20.94 11.00
N THR A 3 8.16 20.27 11.77
CA THR A 3 6.94 19.63 11.22
C THR A 3 5.98 20.64 10.59
N ARG A 4 5.80 21.83 11.21
CA ARG A 4 4.94 22.89 10.65
C ARG A 4 5.50 23.41 9.33
N ALA A 5 6.81 23.65 9.27
CA ALA A 5 7.49 24.07 8.05
C ALA A 5 7.38 23.02 6.94
N GLY A 6 7.56 21.73 7.27
CA GLY A 6 7.38 20.62 6.33
C GLY A 6 5.95 20.55 5.76
N ILE A 7 4.93 20.71 6.61
CA ILE A 7 3.52 20.73 6.16
C ILE A 7 3.25 21.95 5.27
N ALA A 8 3.75 23.14 5.64
CA ALA A 8 3.61 24.35 4.82
C ALA A 8 4.30 24.18 3.46
N PHE A 9 5.48 23.57 3.44
CA PHE A 9 6.18 23.23 2.21
C PHE A 9 5.35 22.27 1.32
N MET A 10 4.77 21.21 1.90
CA MET A 10 3.89 20.30 1.16
C MET A 10 2.65 21.00 0.59
N ARG A 11 2.08 21.97 1.31
CA ARG A 11 0.96 22.78 0.80
C ARG A 11 1.38 23.64 -0.39
N MET A 12 2.54 24.28 -0.32
CA MET A 12 3.08 25.07 -1.42
C MET A 12 3.32 24.22 -2.68
N LEU A 13 3.88 23.02 -2.51
CA LEU A 13 4.13 22.08 -3.61
C LEU A 13 2.84 21.66 -4.36
N ALA A 14 1.68 21.69 -3.70
CA ALA A 14 0.41 21.28 -4.30
C ALA A 14 0.00 22.11 -5.53
N HIS A 15 0.55 23.32 -5.67
CA HIS A 15 0.28 24.23 -6.78
C HIS A 15 1.23 24.06 -7.97
N LEU A 16 2.28 23.25 -7.84
CA LEU A 16 3.24 23.04 -8.92
C LEU A 16 2.65 22.15 -10.04
N PRO A 17 3.04 22.39 -11.30
CA PRO A 17 2.77 21.46 -12.39
C PRO A 17 3.35 20.07 -12.09
N LEU A 18 2.61 19.02 -12.44
CA LEU A 18 3.02 17.64 -12.15
C LEU A 18 4.42 17.28 -12.72
N PRO A 19 4.79 17.69 -13.95
CA PRO A 19 6.14 17.40 -14.47
C PRO A 19 7.26 17.95 -13.59
N VAL A 20 7.05 19.12 -12.97
CA VAL A 20 8.03 19.72 -12.04
C VAL A 20 8.14 18.88 -10.77
N LEU A 21 7.01 18.48 -10.17
CA LEU A 21 7.02 17.58 -9.00
C LEU A 21 7.66 16.23 -9.31
N ARG A 22 7.42 15.68 -10.50
CA ARG A 22 8.03 14.43 -10.98
C ARG A 22 9.55 14.56 -11.08
N ALA A 23 10.05 15.67 -11.65
CA ALA A 23 11.48 15.95 -11.75
C ALA A 23 12.13 16.15 -10.37
N LEU A 24 11.49 16.91 -9.48
CA LEU A 24 11.95 17.08 -8.09
C LEU A 24 12.00 15.74 -7.35
N GLY A 25 10.96 14.92 -7.49
CA GLY A 25 10.91 13.58 -6.91
C GLY A 25 11.99 12.66 -7.47
N ALA A 26 12.28 12.74 -8.78
CA ALA A 26 13.36 11.98 -9.39
C ALA A 26 14.72 12.39 -8.82
N GLY A 27 15.03 13.68 -8.79
CA GLY A 27 16.27 14.19 -8.21
C GLY A 27 16.44 13.79 -6.73
N LEU A 28 15.37 13.93 -5.94
CA LEU A 28 15.36 13.50 -4.55
C LEU A 28 15.55 11.99 -4.41
N GLY A 29 14.90 11.17 -5.23
CA GLY A 29 15.04 9.72 -5.23
C GLY A 29 16.46 9.27 -5.54
N TRP A 30 17.10 9.88 -6.54
CA TRP A 30 18.51 9.65 -6.87
C TRP A 30 19.43 9.98 -5.70
N LEU A 31 19.22 11.13 -5.05
CA LEU A 31 19.98 11.52 -3.86
C LEU A 31 19.80 10.52 -2.72
N LEU A 32 18.54 10.15 -2.42
CA LEU A 32 18.21 9.22 -1.34
C LEU A 32 18.82 7.83 -1.57
N PHE A 33 18.88 7.37 -2.81
CA PHE A 33 19.52 6.09 -3.15
C PHE A 33 20.99 6.05 -2.72
N TRP A 34 21.72 7.16 -2.88
CA TRP A 34 23.13 7.25 -2.51
C TRP A 34 23.36 7.51 -1.02
N VAL A 35 22.51 8.34 -0.40
CA VAL A 35 22.70 8.78 1.00
C VAL A 35 22.09 7.79 2.01
N VAL A 36 20.95 7.17 1.71
CA VAL A 36 20.24 6.29 2.65
C VAL A 36 20.68 4.83 2.48
N VAL A 37 21.98 4.60 2.66
CA VAL A 37 22.65 3.30 2.45
C VAL A 37 21.95 2.12 3.15
N PRO A 38 21.48 2.23 4.43
CA PRO A 38 20.79 1.12 5.08
C PRO A 38 19.50 0.70 4.35
N ARG A 39 18.74 1.65 3.79
CA ARG A 39 17.52 1.35 3.03
C ARG A 39 17.85 0.79 1.65
N ARG A 40 18.90 1.30 1.00
CA ARG A 40 19.39 0.73 -0.26
C ARG A 40 19.74 -0.76 -0.09
N ARG A 41 20.45 -1.13 0.98
CA ARG A 41 20.78 -2.52 1.30
C ARG A 41 19.51 -3.38 1.43
N VAL A 42 18.51 -2.92 2.18
CA VAL A 42 17.22 -3.64 2.32
C VAL A 42 16.54 -3.86 0.97
N VAL A 43 16.47 -2.83 0.11
CA VAL A 43 15.86 -2.94 -1.22
C VAL A 43 16.61 -3.95 -2.08
N LEU A 44 17.95 -3.88 -2.14
CA LEU A 44 18.76 -4.81 -2.92
C LEU A 44 18.66 -6.26 -2.40
N THR A 45 18.65 -6.47 -1.08
CA THR A 45 18.39 -7.79 -0.48
C THR A 45 17.04 -8.33 -0.92
N ASN A 46 15.98 -7.52 -0.82
CA ASN A 46 14.64 -7.96 -1.19
C ASN A 46 14.53 -8.32 -2.67
N LEU A 47 15.08 -7.46 -3.54
CA LEU A 47 15.10 -7.72 -4.98
C LEU A 47 15.93 -8.96 -5.30
N GLY A 48 17.05 -9.18 -4.61
CA GLY A 48 17.87 -10.37 -4.81
C GLY A 48 17.19 -11.67 -4.39
N LEU A 49 16.34 -11.62 -3.37
CA LEU A 49 15.51 -12.75 -2.94
C LEU A 49 14.33 -13.00 -3.89
N CYS A 50 13.67 -11.93 -4.38
CA CYS A 50 12.45 -12.06 -5.19
C CYS A 50 12.72 -12.25 -6.69
N PHE A 51 13.87 -11.79 -7.18
CA PHE A 51 14.26 -11.83 -8.59
C PHE A 51 15.68 -12.39 -8.76
N PRO A 52 15.91 -13.66 -8.36
CA PRO A 52 17.23 -14.28 -8.41
C PRO A 52 17.80 -14.42 -9.82
N ASP A 53 16.95 -14.37 -10.85
CA ASP A 53 17.37 -14.49 -12.25
C ASP A 53 17.81 -13.16 -12.87
N LEU A 54 17.52 -12.02 -12.24
CA LEU A 54 18.00 -10.72 -12.70
C LEU A 54 19.48 -10.55 -12.38
N SER A 55 20.22 -9.88 -13.28
CA SER A 55 21.61 -9.52 -13.02
C SER A 55 21.73 -8.52 -11.86
N ALA A 56 22.94 -8.37 -11.32
CA ALA A 56 23.19 -7.37 -10.28
C ALA A 56 22.88 -5.94 -10.76
N ASP A 57 23.20 -5.63 -12.02
CA ASP A 57 22.96 -4.32 -12.62
C ASP A 57 21.46 -4.06 -12.84
N ASP A 58 20.70 -5.07 -13.26
CA ASP A 58 19.24 -4.94 -13.40
C ASP A 58 18.56 -4.71 -12.03
N ARG A 59 19.02 -5.40 -10.99
CA ARG A 59 18.53 -5.18 -9.62
C ARG A 59 18.90 -3.79 -9.10
N ASP A 60 20.10 -3.29 -9.41
CA ASP A 60 20.53 -1.95 -9.05
C ASP A 60 19.68 -0.88 -9.76
N ALA A 61 19.40 -1.07 -11.06
CA ALA A 61 18.53 -0.20 -11.83
C ALA A 61 17.09 -0.18 -11.27
N LEU A 62 16.52 -1.33 -10.94
CA LEU A 62 15.21 -1.43 -10.28
C LEU A 62 15.21 -0.76 -8.91
N ALA A 63 16.28 -0.92 -8.13
CA ALA A 63 16.42 -0.28 -6.82
C ALA A 63 16.44 1.25 -6.95
N ARG A 64 17.24 1.81 -7.88
CA ARG A 64 17.27 3.26 -8.15
C ARG A 64 15.88 3.78 -8.54
N GLN A 65 15.21 3.08 -9.46
CA GLN A 65 13.87 3.46 -9.89
C GLN A 65 12.84 3.40 -8.75
N SER A 66 12.96 2.42 -7.85
CA SER A 66 12.12 2.31 -6.65
C SER A 66 12.29 3.51 -5.71
N PHE A 67 13.51 4.01 -5.52
CA PHE A 67 13.75 5.23 -4.76
C PHE A 67 13.17 6.49 -5.43
N VAL A 68 13.23 6.57 -6.76
CA VAL A 68 12.55 7.63 -7.53
C VAL A 68 11.04 7.60 -7.31
N TYR A 69 10.42 6.43 -7.42
CA TYR A 69 8.98 6.29 -7.19
C TYR A 69 8.59 6.59 -5.73
N PHE A 70 9.36 6.11 -4.75
CA PHE A 70 9.17 6.49 -3.35
C PHE A 70 9.16 8.01 -3.16
N ALA A 71 10.16 8.71 -3.69
CA ALA A 71 10.26 10.15 -3.55
C ALA A 71 9.13 10.89 -4.30
N GLN A 72 8.80 10.47 -5.52
CA GLN A 72 7.69 11.05 -6.30
C GLN A 72 6.35 10.89 -5.58
N THR A 73 6.03 9.69 -5.10
CA THR A 73 4.78 9.43 -4.37
C THR A 73 4.72 10.15 -3.01
N TRP A 74 5.86 10.30 -2.33
CA TRP A 74 5.95 11.11 -1.13
C TRP A 74 5.60 12.58 -1.41
N LEU A 75 6.15 13.15 -2.48
CA LEU A 75 5.80 14.50 -2.92
C LEU A 75 4.35 14.58 -3.44
N ASP A 76 3.79 13.52 -4.00
CA ASP A 76 2.41 13.52 -4.50
C ASP A 76 1.36 13.73 -3.41
N ARG A 77 1.69 13.44 -2.15
CA ARG A 77 0.86 13.82 -0.99
C ARG A 77 0.57 15.31 -0.92
N SER A 78 1.42 16.16 -1.54
CA SER A 78 1.17 17.60 -1.67
C SER A 78 -0.14 17.86 -2.42
N TRP A 79 -0.26 17.38 -3.65
CA TRP A 79 -1.46 17.61 -4.45
C TRP A 79 -2.60 16.67 -4.07
N LEU A 80 -2.33 15.43 -3.63
CA LEU A 80 -3.38 14.51 -3.15
C LEU A 80 -4.14 15.10 -1.94
N TRP A 81 -3.43 15.74 -1.00
CA TRP A 81 -4.07 16.20 0.25
C TRP A 81 -4.40 17.70 0.27
N HIS A 82 -3.78 18.52 -0.59
CA HIS A 82 -3.99 19.98 -0.61
C HIS A 82 -4.38 20.54 -1.99
N GLY A 83 -4.24 19.77 -3.07
CA GLY A 83 -4.62 20.20 -4.43
C GLY A 83 -6.12 20.17 -4.65
N ARG A 84 -6.65 20.98 -5.57
CA ARG A 84 -8.11 21.06 -5.82
C ARG A 84 -8.67 19.74 -6.39
N PRO A 85 -9.92 19.32 -6.05
CA PRO A 85 -10.49 18.06 -6.52
C PRO A 85 -10.45 17.87 -8.04
N GLU A 86 -10.58 18.93 -8.84
CA GLU A 86 -10.54 18.86 -10.31
C GLU A 86 -9.13 18.50 -10.83
N VAL A 87 -8.08 18.85 -10.08
CA VAL A 87 -6.71 18.43 -10.39
C VAL A 87 -6.52 16.94 -10.10
N LEU A 88 -7.09 16.45 -8.99
CA LEU A 88 -7.03 15.03 -8.66
C LEU A 88 -7.81 14.20 -9.68
N ALA A 89 -9.01 14.62 -10.06
CA ALA A 89 -9.84 13.93 -11.06
C ALA A 89 -9.13 13.79 -12.42
N LYS A 90 -8.24 14.73 -12.79
CA LYS A 90 -7.42 14.64 -14.00
C LYS A 90 -6.19 13.72 -13.87
N ARG A 91 -5.77 13.41 -12.66
CA ARG A 91 -4.55 12.64 -12.35
C ARG A 91 -4.86 11.25 -11.78
N LEU A 92 -6.09 10.98 -11.38
CA LEU A 92 -6.50 9.71 -10.79
C LEU A 92 -7.51 9.06 -11.73
N HIS A 93 -7.09 7.98 -12.39
CA HIS A 93 -7.93 7.22 -13.31
C HIS A 93 -8.33 5.92 -12.63
N LEU A 94 -9.55 5.88 -12.08
CA LEU A 94 -10.14 4.67 -11.50
C LEU A 94 -10.84 3.87 -12.59
N HIS A 95 -10.51 2.58 -12.75
CA HIS A 95 -11.08 1.72 -13.78
C HIS A 95 -11.15 0.24 -13.33
N GLY A 96 -11.71 -0.61 -14.19
CA GLY A 96 -11.85 -2.05 -13.95
C GLY A 96 -13.24 -2.44 -13.42
N ALA A 97 -13.29 -3.39 -12.50
CA ALA A 97 -14.52 -3.98 -11.97
C ALA A 97 -15.20 -3.09 -10.90
N LEU A 98 -15.54 -1.85 -11.25
CA LEU A 98 -16.11 -0.88 -10.30
C LEU A 98 -17.45 -1.32 -9.70
N HIS A 99 -18.23 -2.10 -10.45
CA HIS A 99 -19.49 -2.70 -10.01
C HIS A 99 -19.33 -3.60 -8.76
N GLU A 100 -18.11 -4.03 -8.43
CA GLU A 100 -17.85 -4.77 -7.21
C GLU A 100 -18.11 -3.96 -5.93
N PHE A 101 -18.20 -2.63 -6.03
CA PHE A 101 -18.58 -1.77 -4.93
C PHE A 101 -20.09 -1.54 -4.79
N ASP A 102 -20.90 -2.02 -5.73
CA ASP A 102 -22.34 -1.79 -5.72
C ASP A 102 -23.02 -2.48 -4.53
N GLY A 103 -24.10 -1.87 -4.05
CA GLY A 103 -24.86 -2.35 -2.90
C GLY A 103 -24.09 -2.24 -1.57
N HIS A 104 -24.40 -3.13 -0.63
CA HIS A 104 -23.86 -3.12 0.74
C HIS A 104 -23.23 -4.45 1.16
N ALA A 105 -22.85 -5.28 0.19
CA ALA A 105 -22.14 -6.51 0.49
C ALA A 105 -20.85 -6.19 1.29
N PRO A 106 -20.57 -6.90 2.40
CA PRO A 106 -19.29 -6.79 3.09
C PRO A 106 -18.14 -7.03 2.11
N THR A 107 -17.23 -6.07 1.99
CA THR A 107 -16.14 -6.10 1.00
C THR A 107 -14.82 -5.77 1.67
N ILE A 108 -13.80 -6.56 1.41
CA ILE A 108 -12.42 -6.25 1.74
C ILE A 108 -11.70 -5.85 0.46
N VAL A 109 -11.09 -4.68 0.48
CA VAL A 109 -10.14 -4.25 -0.53
C VAL A 109 -8.75 -4.72 -0.11
N PHE A 110 -8.23 -5.71 -0.83
CA PHE A 110 -6.81 -6.06 -0.81
C PHE A 110 -6.02 -5.00 -1.58
N SER A 111 -5.31 -4.14 -0.86
CA SER A 111 -4.43 -3.14 -1.43
C SER A 111 -3.02 -3.33 -0.89
N PRO A 112 -2.12 -3.99 -1.63
CA PRO A 112 -0.72 -4.08 -1.20
C PRO A 112 -0.04 -2.73 -1.06
N HIS A 113 1.07 -2.67 -0.34
CA HIS A 113 1.89 -1.47 -0.21
C HIS A 113 2.71 -1.22 -1.49
N PHE A 114 2.04 -0.84 -2.58
CA PHE A 114 2.69 -0.09 -3.65
C PHE A 114 2.85 1.37 -3.21
N TYR A 115 3.87 2.06 -3.72
CA TYR A 115 4.13 3.45 -3.34
C TYR A 115 2.93 4.37 -3.60
N GLY A 116 2.08 4.03 -4.58
CA GLY A 116 0.84 4.76 -4.90
C GLY A 116 -0.35 4.53 -3.97
N LEU A 117 -0.21 3.85 -2.83
CA LEU A 117 -1.34 3.46 -1.98
C LEU A 117 -2.27 4.62 -1.59
N ASP A 118 -1.73 5.81 -1.27
CA ASP A 118 -2.55 6.95 -0.87
C ASP A 118 -3.36 7.49 -2.08
N ALA A 119 -2.82 7.36 -3.30
CA ALA A 119 -3.54 7.70 -4.53
C ALA A 119 -4.65 6.68 -4.84
N GLY A 120 -4.39 5.38 -4.61
CA GLY A 120 -5.39 4.32 -4.76
C GLY A 120 -6.60 4.52 -3.84
N ALA A 121 -6.34 4.72 -2.54
CA ALA A 121 -7.39 5.02 -1.56
C ALA A 121 -8.14 6.32 -1.90
N THR A 122 -7.42 7.38 -2.29
CA THR A 122 -8.04 8.66 -2.68
C THR A 122 -8.94 8.50 -3.91
N ALA A 123 -8.49 7.78 -4.93
CA ALA A 123 -9.27 7.55 -6.16
C ALA A 123 -10.59 6.83 -5.85
N ILE A 124 -10.56 5.81 -5.00
CA ILE A 124 -11.77 5.10 -4.57
C ILE A 124 -12.67 6.03 -3.75
N ASN A 125 -12.14 6.71 -2.73
CA ASN A 125 -12.94 7.57 -1.85
C ASN A 125 -13.60 8.75 -2.58
N MET A 126 -13.02 9.20 -3.70
CA MET A 126 -13.60 10.25 -4.54
C MET A 126 -14.73 9.77 -5.45
N ASN A 127 -14.75 8.48 -5.82
CA ASN A 127 -15.59 7.97 -6.91
C ASN A 127 -16.58 6.89 -6.47
N ILE A 128 -16.40 6.29 -5.29
CA ILE A 128 -17.24 5.20 -4.79
C ILE A 128 -18.05 5.69 -3.60
N ASP A 129 -19.37 5.61 -3.72
CA ASP A 129 -20.31 6.00 -2.66
C ASP A 129 -20.55 4.86 -1.66
N ARG A 130 -19.52 4.55 -0.88
CA ARG A 130 -19.56 3.57 0.22
C ARG A 130 -18.90 4.15 1.45
N ASP A 131 -19.27 3.61 2.62
CA ASP A 131 -18.52 3.84 3.84
C ASP A 131 -17.29 2.94 3.85
N PHE A 132 -16.12 3.51 4.12
CA PHE A 132 -14.83 2.84 4.13
C PHE A 132 -14.22 2.81 5.53
N THR A 133 -13.50 1.75 5.82
CA THR A 133 -12.71 1.59 7.03
C THR A 133 -11.28 1.23 6.69
N SER A 134 -10.34 1.66 7.54
CA SER A 134 -8.94 1.23 7.46
C SER A 134 -8.34 1.16 8.85
N ILE A 135 -7.40 0.25 9.02
CA ILE A 135 -6.59 0.17 10.23
C ILE A 135 -5.53 1.27 10.17
N TYR A 136 -5.36 2.00 11.27
CA TYR A 136 -4.48 3.14 11.41
C TYR A 136 -3.49 2.93 12.57
N SER A 137 -2.23 3.25 12.32
CA SER A 137 -1.19 3.32 13.35
C SER A 137 -0.88 4.79 13.59
N GLU A 138 -0.95 5.22 14.85
CA GLU A 138 -0.66 6.60 15.22
C GLU A 138 0.80 6.95 14.98
N GLN A 139 1.03 8.19 14.54
CA GLN A 139 2.38 8.70 14.34
C GLN A 139 2.90 9.28 15.65
N SER A 140 4.19 9.10 15.92
CA SER A 140 4.83 9.61 17.14
C SER A 140 4.78 11.13 17.28
N ASN A 141 4.69 11.86 16.18
CA ASN A 141 4.51 13.31 16.17
C ASN A 141 3.02 13.65 15.99
N PRO A 142 2.35 14.25 17.00
CA PRO A 142 0.90 14.51 16.95
C PRO A 142 0.47 15.44 15.81
N LEU A 143 1.30 16.41 15.44
CA LEU A 143 0.99 17.32 14.34
C LEU A 143 1.07 16.62 12.98
N LEU A 144 2.06 15.73 12.82
CA LEU A 144 2.17 14.90 11.62
C LEU A 144 1.01 13.90 11.55
N ASP A 145 0.62 13.31 12.69
CA ASP A 145 -0.52 12.40 12.80
C ASP A 145 -1.82 13.07 12.33
N GLN A 146 -2.10 14.28 12.84
CA GLN A 146 -3.26 15.08 12.42
C GLN A 146 -3.23 15.40 10.92
N TRP A 147 -2.07 15.74 10.37
CA TRP A 147 -1.92 16.02 8.95
C TRP A 147 -2.20 14.80 8.07
N ILE A 148 -1.71 13.61 8.47
CA ILE A 148 -1.97 12.34 7.77
C ILE A 148 -3.45 11.95 7.87
N LYS A 149 -4.05 12.04 9.06
CA LYS A 149 -5.50 11.80 9.27
C LYS A 149 -6.32 12.73 8.38
N ALA A 150 -6.03 14.03 8.37
CA ALA A 150 -6.74 14.99 7.52
C ALA A 150 -6.61 14.65 6.02
N GLY A 151 -5.44 14.22 5.56
CA GLY A 151 -5.25 13.78 4.17
C GLY A 151 -6.06 12.53 3.81
N ARG A 152 -6.08 11.53 4.69
CA ARG A 152 -6.80 10.26 4.47
C ARG A 152 -8.32 10.37 4.61
N LEU A 153 -8.80 11.31 5.42
CA LEU A 153 -10.23 11.58 5.66
C LEU A 153 -10.80 12.67 4.73
N ARG A 154 -9.99 13.15 3.79
CA ARG A 154 -10.34 14.32 2.95
C ARG A 154 -11.55 14.08 2.04
N PHE A 155 -11.72 12.86 1.56
CA PHE A 155 -12.74 12.48 0.58
C PHE A 155 -13.49 11.23 1.05
N GLY A 156 -14.73 11.11 0.60
CA GLY A 156 -15.60 9.99 0.94
C GLY A 156 -15.97 9.94 2.41
N ARG A 157 -16.55 8.80 2.81
CA ARG A 157 -16.93 8.51 4.19
C ARG A 157 -15.96 7.47 4.73
N VAL A 158 -14.91 7.91 5.41
CA VAL A 158 -13.82 7.03 5.86
C VAL A 158 -13.72 7.06 7.38
N ARG A 159 -13.59 5.89 7.99
CA ARG A 159 -13.34 5.72 9.41
C ARG A 159 -12.02 4.99 9.64
N LEU A 160 -11.14 5.62 10.43
CA LEU A 160 -9.83 5.07 10.77
C LEU A 160 -9.90 4.42 12.15
N PHE A 161 -9.77 3.10 12.19
CA PHE A 161 -9.68 2.35 13.43
C PHE A 161 -8.24 2.29 13.91
N LEU A 162 -7.98 2.61 15.16
CA LEU A 162 -6.64 2.44 15.71
C LEU A 162 -6.31 0.95 15.80
N ARG A 163 -5.06 0.60 15.54
CA ARG A 163 -4.59 -0.78 15.69
C ARG A 163 -4.85 -1.33 17.10
N SER A 164 -4.83 -0.47 18.12
CA SER A 164 -5.12 -0.79 19.52
C SER A 164 -6.59 -1.15 19.79
N GLU A 165 -7.53 -0.71 18.95
CA GLU A 165 -8.95 -1.09 19.05
C GLU A 165 -9.20 -2.54 18.61
N GLY A 166 -8.21 -3.15 17.97
CA GLY A 166 -8.21 -4.57 17.61
C GLY A 166 -9.16 -4.94 16.47
N VAL A 167 -9.36 -6.24 16.32
CA VAL A 167 -10.05 -6.83 15.17
C VAL A 167 -11.57 -6.65 15.25
N LYS A 168 -12.15 -6.59 16.45
CA LYS A 168 -13.62 -6.59 16.65
C LYS A 168 -14.31 -5.42 15.98
N SER A 169 -13.78 -4.20 16.14
CA SER A 169 -14.37 -2.98 15.56
C SER A 169 -14.39 -3.02 14.03
N ASN A 170 -13.29 -3.48 13.43
CA ASN A 170 -13.17 -3.66 11.98
C ASN A 170 -14.15 -4.73 11.47
N VAL A 171 -14.28 -5.87 12.15
CA VAL A 171 -15.26 -6.92 11.78
C VAL A 171 -16.69 -6.42 11.90
N SER A 172 -17.00 -5.64 12.93
CA SER A 172 -18.34 -5.08 13.13
C SER A 172 -18.71 -4.13 11.98
N ALA A 173 -17.80 -3.22 11.61
CA ALA A 173 -18.01 -2.29 10.51
C ALA A 173 -18.14 -3.02 9.16
N LEU A 174 -17.30 -4.03 8.93
CA LEU A 174 -17.38 -4.85 7.73
C LEU A 174 -18.74 -5.56 7.62
N ARG A 175 -19.26 -6.12 8.73
CA ARG A 175 -20.58 -6.75 8.78
C ARG A 175 -21.74 -5.79 8.61
N SER A 176 -21.57 -4.50 8.92
CA SER A 176 -22.58 -3.46 8.64
C SER A 176 -22.52 -2.94 7.21
N GLY A 177 -21.67 -3.52 6.35
CA GLY A 177 -21.56 -3.14 4.94
C GLY A 177 -20.53 -2.05 4.66
N GLU A 178 -19.71 -1.66 5.64
CA GLU A 178 -18.55 -0.80 5.39
C GLU A 178 -17.46 -1.61 4.64
N VAL A 179 -16.72 -0.96 3.76
CA VAL A 179 -15.63 -1.57 2.98
C VAL A 179 -14.33 -1.49 3.78
N LEU A 180 -13.68 -2.63 4.04
CA LEU A 180 -12.39 -2.65 4.74
C LEU A 180 -11.23 -2.54 3.74
N TYR A 181 -10.54 -1.40 3.72
CA TYR A 181 -9.29 -1.19 2.98
C TYR A 181 -8.12 -1.75 3.78
N LEU A 182 -7.55 -2.88 3.33
CA LEU A 182 -6.53 -3.63 4.07
C LEU A 182 -5.26 -3.84 3.27
N LEU A 183 -4.13 -3.56 3.93
CA LEU A 183 -2.79 -3.76 3.39
C LEU A 183 -2.06 -4.86 4.21
N PRO A 184 -1.96 -6.11 3.70
CA PRO A 184 -1.58 -7.27 4.52
C PRO A 184 -0.11 -7.71 4.37
N ASP A 185 0.68 -7.02 3.56
CA ASP A 185 1.98 -7.44 3.02
C ASP A 185 3.20 -6.95 3.83
N MET A 186 2.97 -6.57 5.08
CA MET A 186 4.04 -6.14 6.00
C MET A 186 4.30 -7.19 7.08
N ASP A 187 5.58 -7.46 7.31
CA ASP A 187 6.04 -8.23 8.46
C ASP A 187 5.96 -7.41 9.76
N PHE A 188 4.99 -7.74 10.59
CA PHE A 188 4.77 -7.15 11.91
C PHE A 188 5.23 -8.03 13.08
N SER A 189 5.85 -9.20 12.83
CA SER A 189 6.30 -10.13 13.88
C SER A 189 5.21 -10.38 14.94
N PHE A 190 4.05 -10.86 14.49
CA PHE A 190 2.84 -10.99 15.32
C PHE A 190 2.54 -12.46 15.65
N GLU A 191 1.91 -12.72 16.80
CA GLU A 191 1.42 -14.06 17.15
C GLU A 191 0.40 -14.57 16.12
N GLY A 192 0.54 -15.84 15.70
CA GLY A 192 -0.32 -16.44 14.67
C GLY A 192 -0.01 -15.98 13.25
N THR A 193 1.20 -15.49 13.00
CA THR A 193 1.81 -15.39 11.67
C THR A 193 2.13 -16.80 11.15
N VAL A 194 1.90 -17.05 9.87
CA VAL A 194 2.25 -18.34 9.21
C VAL A 194 3.40 -18.13 8.23
N PHE A 195 4.22 -19.16 8.02
CA PHE A 195 5.26 -19.15 7.00
C PHE A 195 4.71 -19.72 5.70
N VAL A 196 4.42 -18.85 4.75
CA VAL A 196 3.97 -19.23 3.40
C VAL A 196 4.93 -18.66 2.34
N PRO A 197 5.01 -19.26 1.15
CA PRO A 197 5.89 -18.77 0.09
C PRO A 197 5.55 -17.33 -0.32
N PHE A 198 6.60 -16.54 -0.59
CA PHE A 198 6.54 -15.27 -1.30
C PHE A 198 7.79 -15.16 -2.17
N PHE A 199 7.60 -15.18 -3.49
CA PHE A 199 8.65 -15.40 -4.50
C PHE A 199 9.50 -16.64 -4.18
N GLY A 200 8.85 -17.72 -3.75
CA GLY A 200 9.54 -18.97 -3.37
C GLY A 200 10.27 -18.92 -2.02
N VAL A 201 10.35 -17.76 -1.35
CA VAL A 201 10.99 -17.63 -0.04
C VAL A 201 9.96 -17.86 1.08
N PRO A 202 10.22 -18.76 2.05
CA PRO A 202 9.36 -18.89 3.24
C PRO A 202 9.29 -17.57 4.01
N THR A 203 8.10 -17.00 4.08
CA THR A 203 7.89 -15.62 4.52
C THR A 203 6.80 -15.54 5.58
N ALA A 204 7.16 -14.95 6.73
CA ALA A 204 6.25 -14.65 7.81
C ALA A 204 5.12 -13.71 7.31
N THR A 205 3.90 -14.25 7.22
CA THR A 205 2.74 -13.53 6.68
C THR A 205 1.57 -13.62 7.65
N VAL A 206 1.03 -12.45 8.02
CA VAL A 206 -0.14 -12.38 8.90
C VAL A 206 -1.37 -12.77 8.08
N PRO A 207 -2.17 -13.78 8.48
CA PRO A 207 -3.32 -14.25 7.72
C PRO A 207 -4.54 -13.31 7.93
N SER A 208 -4.37 -12.01 7.71
CA SER A 208 -5.36 -10.98 8.02
C SER A 208 -6.52 -10.99 7.03
N ILE A 209 -6.25 -11.05 5.71
CA ILE A 209 -7.26 -11.14 4.66
C ILE A 209 -8.21 -12.33 4.87
N PRO A 210 -7.75 -13.60 5.00
CA PRO A 210 -8.67 -14.72 5.18
C PRO A 210 -9.42 -14.65 6.52
N ARG A 211 -8.79 -14.16 7.60
CA ARG A 211 -9.46 -13.97 8.90
C ARG A 211 -10.58 -12.96 8.80
N PHE A 212 -10.33 -11.78 8.22
CA PHE A 212 -11.37 -10.76 8.05
C PHE A 212 -12.45 -11.21 7.08
N ALA A 213 -12.11 -11.88 5.98
CA ALA A 213 -13.08 -12.37 5.00
C ALA A 213 -14.05 -13.37 5.65
N ARG A 214 -13.52 -14.35 6.40
CA ARG A 214 -14.34 -15.33 7.13
C ARG A 214 -15.20 -14.70 8.22
N LEU A 215 -14.60 -13.85 9.07
CA LEU A 215 -15.32 -13.23 10.18
C LEU A 215 -16.37 -12.21 9.69
N GLY A 216 -16.04 -11.44 8.67
CA GLY A 216 -16.91 -10.43 8.06
C GLY A 216 -17.94 -10.99 7.09
N ARG A 217 -17.81 -12.26 6.66
CA ARG A 217 -18.55 -12.84 5.53
C ARG A 217 -18.40 -11.97 4.28
N ALA A 218 -17.18 -11.52 4.04
CA ALA A 218 -16.87 -10.52 3.05
C ALA A 218 -16.21 -11.14 1.82
N LYS A 219 -16.62 -10.64 0.65
CA LYS A 219 -15.85 -10.87 -0.58
C LYS A 219 -14.55 -10.08 -0.52
N VAL A 220 -13.55 -10.54 -1.26
CA VAL A 220 -12.24 -9.87 -1.38
C VAL A 220 -12.07 -9.41 -2.81
N ILE A 221 -11.72 -8.14 -3.00
CA ILE A 221 -11.36 -7.56 -4.30
C ILE A 221 -9.97 -6.95 -4.20
N SER A 222 -9.24 -6.92 -5.31
CA SER A 222 -7.92 -6.26 -5.35
C SER A 222 -8.05 -4.84 -5.90
N VAL A 223 -7.35 -3.90 -5.27
CA VAL A 223 -7.18 -2.54 -5.80
C VAL A 223 -5.70 -2.25 -5.87
N VAL A 224 -5.22 -1.93 -7.05
CA VAL A 224 -3.79 -1.76 -7.31
C VAL A 224 -3.53 -0.43 -8.01
N PRO A 225 -2.88 0.54 -7.34
CA PRO A 225 -2.48 1.79 -7.97
C PRO A 225 -1.13 1.64 -8.69
N ARG A 226 -1.07 2.10 -9.93
CA ARG A 226 0.15 2.25 -10.73
C ARG A 226 0.42 3.72 -10.95
N LEU A 227 1.59 4.17 -10.51
CA LEU A 227 2.09 5.50 -10.83
C LEU A 227 2.42 5.61 -12.32
N THR A 228 1.94 6.67 -12.96
CA THR A 228 2.16 7.00 -14.37
C THR A 228 2.80 8.40 -14.50
N PRO A 229 3.31 8.78 -15.69
CA PRO A 229 3.85 10.12 -15.92
C PRO A 229 2.85 11.25 -15.62
N THR A 230 1.55 10.99 -15.80
CA THR A 230 0.47 11.98 -15.68
C THR A 230 -0.34 11.85 -14.39
N GLY A 231 -0.07 10.86 -13.55
CA GLY A 231 -0.82 10.64 -12.33
C GLY A 231 -0.77 9.18 -11.88
N TYR A 232 -1.93 8.57 -11.74
CA TYR A 232 -2.09 7.17 -11.34
C TYR A 232 -3.24 6.52 -12.10
N ASP A 233 -2.99 5.30 -12.55
CA ASP A 233 -4.03 4.35 -12.96
C ASP A 233 -4.34 3.46 -11.76
N VAL A 234 -5.60 3.41 -11.34
CA VAL A 234 -6.06 2.64 -10.19
C VAL A 234 -7.02 1.59 -10.69
N GLU A 235 -6.57 0.34 -10.71
CA GLU A 235 -7.34 -0.78 -11.22
C GLU A 235 -8.06 -1.49 -10.07
N VAL A 236 -9.38 -1.65 -10.22
CA VAL A 236 -10.20 -2.52 -9.40
C VAL A 236 -10.35 -3.85 -10.14
N MET A 237 -9.98 -4.94 -9.49
CA MET A 237 -10.12 -6.28 -10.04
C MET A 237 -11.42 -6.96 -9.57
N PRO A 238 -11.94 -7.95 -10.32
CA PRO A 238 -13.07 -8.76 -9.88
C PRO A 238 -12.84 -9.42 -8.52
N ALA A 239 -13.94 -9.75 -7.85
CA ALA A 239 -13.90 -10.47 -6.60
C ALA A 239 -13.18 -11.82 -6.75
N TRP A 240 -12.42 -12.19 -5.72
CA TRP A 240 -11.74 -13.48 -5.67
C TRP A 240 -12.77 -14.59 -5.55
N GLU A 241 -12.75 -15.52 -6.50
CA GLU A 241 -13.65 -16.66 -6.49
C GLU A 241 -13.26 -17.68 -5.42
N ASN A 242 -14.26 -18.29 -4.78
CA ASN A 242 -14.08 -19.39 -3.83
C ASN A 242 -13.10 -19.08 -2.66
N TYR A 243 -13.09 -17.82 -2.21
CA TYR A 243 -12.20 -17.37 -1.14
C TYR A 243 -12.98 -16.77 0.06
N PRO A 244 -12.58 -17.07 1.32
CA PRO A 244 -11.55 -18.02 1.73
C PRO A 244 -12.00 -19.47 1.58
N SER A 245 -11.07 -20.40 1.37
CA SER A 245 -11.33 -21.84 1.22
C SER A 245 -11.56 -22.55 2.57
N GLY A 246 -11.09 -21.94 3.66
CA GLY A 246 -11.15 -22.53 5.01
C GLY A 246 -9.82 -23.11 5.49
N ASP A 247 -8.86 -23.32 4.58
CA ASP A 247 -7.46 -23.58 4.90
C ASP A 247 -6.70 -22.26 5.03
N ILE A 248 -6.34 -21.90 6.26
CA ILE A 248 -5.72 -20.62 6.56
C ILE A 248 -4.34 -20.45 5.93
N GLU A 249 -3.57 -21.52 5.77
CA GLU A 249 -2.23 -21.46 5.18
C GLU A 249 -2.33 -21.34 3.67
N ALA A 250 -3.18 -22.15 3.03
CA ALA A 250 -3.44 -22.06 1.59
C ALA A 250 -4.01 -20.69 1.21
N ASP A 251 -4.99 -20.19 1.96
CA ASP A 251 -5.59 -18.89 1.72
C ASP A 251 -4.59 -17.73 1.91
N THR A 252 -3.62 -17.88 2.82
CA THR A 252 -2.58 -16.87 3.05
C THR A 252 -1.48 -16.94 1.99
N ALA A 253 -1.15 -18.15 1.51
CA ALA A 253 -0.26 -18.33 0.37
C ALA A 253 -0.85 -17.71 -0.91
N LEU A 254 -2.17 -17.86 -1.12
CA LEU A 254 -2.85 -17.26 -2.26
C LEU A 254 -2.75 -15.73 -2.25
N VAL A 255 -2.85 -15.09 -1.07
CA VAL A 255 -2.63 -13.63 -0.93
C VAL A 255 -1.24 -13.23 -1.43
N ASN A 256 -0.19 -13.97 -1.05
CA ASN A 256 1.16 -13.73 -1.56
C ASN A 256 1.26 -13.98 -3.08
N GLN A 257 0.59 -14.99 -3.63
CA GLN A 257 0.57 -15.23 -5.07
C GLN A 257 -0.12 -14.10 -5.85
N HIS A 258 -1.22 -13.54 -5.34
CA HIS A 258 -1.83 -12.32 -5.90
C HIS A 258 -0.84 -11.14 -5.86
N LEU A 259 -0.18 -10.95 -4.72
CA LEU A 259 0.83 -9.91 -4.56
C LEU A 259 1.99 -10.05 -5.58
N GLU A 260 2.56 -11.25 -5.71
CA GLU A 260 3.64 -11.54 -6.66
C GLU A 260 3.24 -11.18 -8.09
N ARG A 261 2.02 -11.53 -8.50
CA ARG A 261 1.50 -11.19 -9.83
C ARG A 261 1.52 -9.68 -10.05
N PHE A 262 1.03 -8.90 -9.08
CA PHE A 262 1.04 -7.43 -9.19
C PHE A 262 2.46 -6.86 -9.24
N ILE A 263 3.34 -7.34 -8.36
CA ILE A 263 4.73 -6.90 -8.31
C ILE A 263 5.43 -7.18 -9.64
N LYS A 264 5.23 -8.34 -10.25
CA LYS A 264 5.83 -8.69 -11.54
C LYS A 264 5.45 -7.72 -12.67
N THR A 265 4.28 -7.08 -12.60
CA THR A 265 3.87 -6.08 -13.61
C THR A 265 4.47 -4.68 -13.41
N MET A 266 5.01 -4.38 -12.23
CA MET A 266 5.61 -3.08 -11.90
C MET A 266 6.60 -3.21 -10.73
N PRO A 267 7.69 -3.96 -10.89
CA PRO A 267 8.54 -4.38 -9.78
C PRO A 267 9.08 -3.17 -9.01
N ALA A 268 9.53 -2.12 -9.69
CA ALA A 268 10.07 -0.93 -9.03
C ALA A 268 9.04 -0.15 -8.17
N GLN A 269 7.73 -0.35 -8.32
CA GLN A 269 6.71 0.41 -7.59
C GLN A 269 6.28 -0.20 -6.25
N TYR A 270 6.72 -1.43 -5.96
CA TYR A 270 6.45 -2.06 -4.68
C TYR A 270 7.29 -1.44 -3.55
N TYR A 271 6.76 -1.41 -2.32
CA TYR A 271 7.42 -0.81 -1.15
C TYR A 271 8.60 -1.67 -0.63
N TRP A 272 9.67 -1.73 -1.41
CA TRP A 272 10.85 -2.56 -1.15
C TRP A 272 11.69 -2.14 0.05
N VAL A 273 11.43 -0.95 0.62
CA VAL A 273 12.20 -0.43 1.77
C VAL A 273 11.82 -1.10 3.10
N HIS A 274 10.74 -1.89 3.11
CA HIS A 274 10.37 -2.72 4.25
C HIS A 274 11.24 -3.97 4.35
N LYS A 275 11.62 -4.35 5.56
CA LYS A 275 12.32 -5.61 5.83
C LYS A 275 11.32 -6.79 5.81
N ARG A 276 10.79 -7.12 4.62
CA ARG A 276 9.74 -8.14 4.40
C ARG A 276 10.10 -9.54 4.92
N PHE A 277 11.39 -9.89 4.91
CA PHE A 277 11.91 -11.22 5.28
C PHE A 277 12.64 -11.22 6.64
N LYS A 278 12.31 -10.27 7.56
CA LYS A 278 13.06 -10.12 8.82
C LYS A 278 12.76 -11.26 9.79
N THR A 279 11.50 -11.70 9.85
CA THR A 279 11.10 -12.86 10.63
C THR A 279 11.27 -14.10 9.75
N ARG A 280 12.11 -15.03 10.22
CA ARG A 280 12.53 -16.23 9.50
C ARG A 280 12.08 -17.48 10.26
N PRO A 281 11.95 -18.63 9.59
CA PRO A 281 11.74 -19.91 10.28
C PRO A 281 12.81 -20.14 11.34
N GLU A 282 12.46 -20.88 12.40
CA GLU A 282 13.40 -21.21 13.47
C GLU A 282 14.69 -21.83 12.91
N GLY A 283 15.85 -21.41 13.43
CA GLY A 283 17.16 -21.84 12.96
C GLY A 283 17.67 -21.18 11.68
N SER A 284 16.87 -20.37 10.98
CA SER A 284 17.32 -19.66 9.77
C SER A 284 18.07 -18.36 10.10
N PRO A 285 19.17 -18.03 9.41
CA PRO A 285 19.90 -16.78 9.61
C PRO A 285 19.14 -15.55 9.09
N SER A 286 19.52 -14.37 9.60
CA SER A 286 19.07 -13.07 9.06
C SER A 286 19.57 -12.88 7.63
N VAL A 287 18.75 -12.25 6.79
CA VAL A 287 19.10 -11.83 5.42
C VAL A 287 19.37 -10.32 5.31
N TYR A 288 19.14 -9.55 6.38
CA TYR A 288 19.36 -8.09 6.45
C TYR A 288 20.49 -7.71 7.40
#